data_AF-A0A7W4D8K4-F1
#
_entry.id   AF-A0A7W4D8K4-F1
#
_cell.length_a   1.000
_cell.length_b   1.000
_cell.length_c   1.000
_cell.angle_alpha   90.00
_cell.angle_beta   90.00
_cell.angle_gamma   90.00
#
_symmetry.space_group_name_H-M   'P 1'
#
loop_
_entity.id
_entity.type
_entity.pdbx_description
1 polymer ?
#
loop_
_entity_poly.entity_id
_entity_poly.type
_entity_poly.pdbx_seq_one_letter_code
_entity_poly.pdbx_strand_id
1 'polypeptide(L)'
;MHIEPDVVAGAKIFLSYATAAGAFALTVKLARDSLRDNGGLLALALRSLLTTALVFCFFEVLPHHPVGVSEVHLILGSTLLLLFGAGAAAIGLAAGLLLQGLFFAQFDLPQYGMNVTTLLLPLWAIHLLAKRLIPARTAYVDTSYKQALALSTAYQGGIVAWVAFWAVYGNGFSSENLASVGSFGLAYMSVILLEPLIDLGVLAAAKALSRYSQGPLFNVRLHQPA
;
A
#
# COMPACT_ATOMS: atom_id res chain seq x y z
N MET A 1 3.64 9.22 -4.18
CA MET A 1 2.80 8.22 -4.87
C MET A 1 2.00 8.83 -6.02
N HIS A 2 1.53 10.07 -5.92
CA HIS A 2 1.04 10.84 -7.07
C HIS A 2 2.23 11.22 -7.95
N ILE A 3 2.29 10.70 -9.17
CA ILE A 3 3.31 11.12 -10.15
C ILE A 3 2.87 12.46 -10.72
N GLU A 4 3.80 13.42 -10.85
CA GLU A 4 3.45 14.74 -11.35
C GLU A 4 2.94 14.68 -12.80
N PRO A 5 1.95 15.52 -13.17
CA PRO A 5 1.51 15.65 -14.56
C PRO A 5 2.70 15.90 -15.50
N ASP A 6 2.64 15.34 -16.71
CA ASP A 6 3.67 15.39 -17.76
C ASP A 6 4.94 14.53 -17.57
N VAL A 7 5.13 13.86 -16.42
CA VAL A 7 6.23 12.88 -16.28
C VAL A 7 6.08 11.75 -17.30
N VAL A 8 4.86 11.23 -17.50
CA VAL A 8 4.57 10.21 -18.50
C VAL A 8 3.40 10.66 -19.38
N ALA A 9 3.71 11.27 -20.52
CA ALA A 9 2.72 11.78 -21.47
C ALA A 9 2.62 10.95 -22.77
N GLY A 10 1.50 11.14 -23.48
CA GLY A 10 1.28 10.56 -24.81
C GLY A 10 1.31 9.04 -24.83
N ALA A 11 2.02 8.45 -25.81
CA ALA A 11 2.05 6.99 -26.01
C ALA A 11 2.62 6.21 -24.80
N LYS A 12 3.46 6.85 -23.97
CA LYS A 12 4.07 6.23 -22.79
C LYS A 12 3.04 5.87 -21.71
N ILE A 13 1.93 6.60 -21.64
CA ILE A 13 0.89 6.36 -20.63
C ILE A 13 0.22 4.99 -20.80
N PHE A 14 0.29 4.39 -22.00
CA PHE A 14 -0.28 3.07 -22.25
C PHE A 14 0.29 1.98 -21.33
N LEU A 15 1.59 2.08 -21.00
CA LEU A 15 2.23 1.14 -20.08
C LEU A 15 1.59 1.20 -18.68
N SER A 16 1.09 2.36 -18.26
CA SER A 16 0.36 2.51 -16.99
C SER A 16 -0.92 1.69 -16.98
N TYR A 17 -1.67 1.68 -18.09
CA TYR A 17 -2.90 0.90 -18.19
C TYR A 17 -2.62 -0.60 -18.25
N ALA A 18 -1.57 -1.00 -18.97
CA ALA A 18 -1.15 -2.41 -19.04
C ALA A 18 -0.71 -2.94 -17.66
N THR A 19 0.12 -2.17 -16.94
CA THR A 19 0.57 -2.54 -15.59
C THR A 19 -0.58 -2.47 -14.57
N ALA A 20 -1.48 -1.51 -14.69
CA ALA A 20 -2.68 -1.41 -13.86
C ALA A 20 -3.59 -2.63 -14.05
N ALA A 21 -3.81 -3.08 -15.29
CA ALA A 21 -4.58 -4.30 -15.55
C ALA A 21 -3.95 -5.52 -14.84
N GLY A 22 -2.62 -5.64 -14.86
CA GLY A 22 -1.89 -6.66 -14.11
C GLY A 22 -2.08 -6.53 -12.60
N ALA A 23 -1.95 -5.32 -12.05
CA ALA A 23 -2.14 -5.06 -10.62
C ALA A 23 -3.59 -5.34 -10.15
N PHE A 24 -4.59 -5.03 -10.98
CA PHE A 24 -5.99 -5.37 -10.72
C PHE A 24 -6.24 -6.87 -10.80
N ALA A 25 -5.62 -7.58 -11.74
CA ALA A 25 -5.70 -9.04 -11.78
C ALA A 25 -5.11 -9.68 -10.50
N LEU A 26 -3.99 -9.15 -10.00
CA LEU A 26 -3.43 -9.57 -8.71
C LEU A 26 -4.37 -9.23 -7.54
N THR A 27 -5.03 -8.06 -7.57
CA THR A 27 -6.03 -7.67 -6.57
C THR A 27 -7.22 -8.62 -6.56
N VAL A 28 -7.74 -8.99 -7.73
CA VAL A 28 -8.81 -9.99 -7.88
C VAL A 28 -8.37 -11.35 -7.32
N LYS A 29 -7.13 -11.76 -7.56
CA LYS A 29 -6.57 -12.98 -6.98
C LYS A 29 -6.54 -12.90 -5.44
N LEU A 30 -5.99 -11.82 -4.87
CA LEU A 30 -5.93 -11.62 -3.41
C LEU A 30 -7.32 -11.57 -2.78
N ALA A 31 -8.29 -10.95 -3.46
CA ALA A 31 -9.69 -10.93 -3.05
C ALA A 31 -10.29 -12.35 -3.06
N ARG A 32 -10.07 -13.12 -4.12
CA ARG A 32 -10.52 -14.52 -4.21
C ARG A 32 -9.92 -15.40 -3.12
N ASP A 33 -8.63 -15.26 -2.84
CA ASP A 33 -7.97 -16.00 -1.76
C ASP A 33 -8.56 -15.59 -0.40
N SER A 34 -8.83 -14.29 -0.20
CA SER A 34 -9.48 -13.79 1.03
C SER A 34 -10.93 -14.30 1.20
N LEU A 35 -11.67 -14.48 0.11
CA LEU A 35 -13.01 -15.08 0.17
C LEU A 35 -12.97 -16.53 0.67
N ARG A 36 -11.95 -17.29 0.23
CA ARG A 36 -11.80 -18.70 0.57
C ARG A 36 -11.28 -18.90 1.99
N ASP A 37 -10.26 -18.13 2.35
CA ASP A 37 -9.43 -18.44 3.51
C ASP A 37 -9.68 -17.46 4.69
N ASN A 38 -10.48 -16.42 4.50
CA ASN A 38 -10.51 -15.28 5.43
C ASN A 38 -11.92 -14.70 5.68
N GLY A 39 -12.92 -15.57 5.89
CA GLY A 39 -14.24 -15.18 6.40
C GLY A 39 -15.32 -14.88 5.35
N GLY A 40 -15.05 -15.12 4.07
CA GLY A 40 -16.07 -15.02 3.01
C GLY A 40 -16.36 -13.61 2.51
N LEU A 41 -17.43 -13.50 1.71
CA LEU A 41 -17.78 -12.27 0.97
C LEU A 41 -18.11 -11.09 1.87
N LEU A 42 -18.91 -11.31 2.90
CA LEU A 42 -19.32 -10.23 3.81
C LEU A 42 -18.13 -9.65 4.57
N ALA A 43 -17.23 -10.51 5.07
CA ALA A 43 -16.01 -10.07 5.76
C ALA A 43 -15.11 -9.27 4.81
N LEU A 44 -14.89 -9.76 3.58
CA LEU A 44 -14.10 -9.04 2.59
C LEU A 44 -14.71 -7.67 2.26
N ALA A 45 -16.02 -7.59 2.05
CA ALA A 45 -16.70 -6.33 1.73
C ALA A 45 -16.57 -5.30 2.86
N LEU A 46 -16.84 -5.70 4.11
CA LEU A 46 -16.72 -4.82 5.27
C LEU A 46 -15.29 -4.33 5.47
N ARG A 47 -14.31 -5.25 5.40
CA ARG A 47 -12.90 -4.89 5.50
C ARG A 47 -12.47 -3.96 4.37
N SER A 48 -12.94 -4.18 3.14
CA SER A 48 -12.63 -3.33 1.99
C SER A 48 -13.21 -1.92 2.13
N LEU A 49 -14.43 -1.79 2.66
CA LEU A 49 -15.03 -0.48 2.97
C LEU A 49 -14.20 0.25 4.03
N LEU A 50 -13.81 -0.45 5.10
CA LEU A 50 -13.01 0.13 6.17
C LEU A 50 -11.62 0.53 5.69
N THR A 51 -10.93 -0.32 4.93
CA THR A 51 -9.61 0.01 4.36
C THR A 51 -9.70 1.15 3.35
N THR A 52 -10.77 1.22 2.55
CA THR A 52 -11.03 2.36 1.64
C THR A 52 -11.14 3.67 2.43
N ALA A 53 -11.93 3.68 3.49
CA ALA A 53 -12.11 4.85 4.34
C ALA A 53 -10.79 5.26 5.03
N LEU A 54 -10.04 4.29 5.56
CA LEU A 54 -8.74 4.53 6.17
C LEU A 54 -7.73 5.10 5.17
N VAL A 55 -7.60 4.48 4.00
CA VAL A 55 -6.68 4.96 2.94
C VAL A 55 -7.05 6.36 2.50
N PHE A 56 -8.33 6.63 2.27
CA PHE A 56 -8.81 7.96 1.93
C PHE A 56 -8.43 9.00 3.02
N CYS A 57 -8.64 8.67 4.30
CA CYS A 57 -8.19 9.51 5.41
C CYS A 57 -6.67 9.65 5.47
N PHE A 58 -5.90 8.61 5.15
CA PHE A 58 -4.44 8.67 5.14
C PHE A 58 -3.93 9.64 4.09
N PHE A 59 -4.59 9.72 2.93
CA PHE A 59 -4.20 10.64 1.88
C PHE A 59 -4.63 12.08 2.16
N GLU A 60 -5.83 12.29 2.70
CA GLU A 60 -6.35 13.64 2.91
C GLU A 60 -5.93 14.29 4.24
N VAL A 61 -5.75 13.49 5.29
CA VAL A 61 -5.59 14.00 6.67
C VAL A 61 -4.16 13.87 7.19
N LEU A 62 -3.47 12.78 6.85
CA LEU A 62 -2.09 12.59 7.31
C LEU A 62 -1.11 13.47 6.51
N PRO A 63 0.04 13.85 7.10
CA PRO A 63 1.03 14.67 6.42
C PRO A 63 1.46 14.05 5.09
N HIS A 64 1.32 14.83 4.02
CA HIS A 64 1.83 14.53 2.68
C HIS A 64 2.52 15.77 2.11
N HIS A 65 3.64 15.56 1.43
CA HIS A 65 4.44 16.66 0.88
C HIS A 65 5.01 16.30 -0.51
N PRO A 66 4.99 17.23 -1.47
CA PRO A 66 5.64 17.04 -2.77
C PRO A 66 7.17 17.04 -2.59
N VAL A 67 7.83 16.01 -3.13
CA VAL A 67 9.29 15.88 -3.09
C VAL A 67 9.79 15.31 -4.42
N GLY A 68 10.46 16.14 -5.21
CA GLY A 68 11.08 15.70 -6.47
C GLY A 68 10.03 15.33 -7.50
N VAL A 69 9.91 14.03 -7.81
CA VAL A 69 9.02 13.52 -8.89
C VAL A 69 7.66 13.04 -8.40
N SER A 70 7.42 13.05 -7.08
CA SER A 70 6.19 12.51 -6.50
C SER A 70 5.96 12.98 -5.06
N GLU A 71 4.78 12.70 -4.50
CA GLU A 71 4.42 13.11 -3.13
C GLU A 71 4.65 12.00 -2.10
N VAL A 72 5.32 12.32 -0.99
CA VAL A 72 5.50 11.37 0.12
C VAL A 72 4.22 11.28 0.93
N HIS A 73 3.75 10.06 1.16
CA HIS A 73 2.55 9.79 1.94
C HIS A 73 2.84 8.74 3.02
N LEU A 74 2.17 8.89 4.17
CA LEU A 74 2.12 7.85 5.19
C LEU A 74 0.95 6.90 4.90
N ILE A 75 1.22 5.88 4.11
CA ILE A 75 0.19 4.99 3.52
C ILE A 75 -0.19 3.84 4.47
N LEU A 76 0.73 3.43 5.36
CA LEU A 76 0.52 2.34 6.32
C LEU A 76 0.09 1.02 5.65
N GLY A 77 0.65 0.72 4.47
CA GLY A 77 0.24 -0.44 3.67
C GLY A 77 0.51 -1.78 4.36
N SER A 78 1.61 -1.90 5.11
CA SER A 78 1.90 -3.08 5.95
C SER A 78 0.90 -3.22 7.09
N THR A 79 0.55 -2.14 7.81
CA THR A 79 -0.51 -2.13 8.82
C THR A 79 -1.84 -2.62 8.22
N LEU A 80 -2.28 -2.06 7.09
CA LEU A 80 -3.54 -2.46 6.44
C LEU A 80 -3.54 -3.95 6.09
N LEU A 81 -2.43 -4.45 5.56
CA LEU A 81 -2.28 -5.87 5.24
C LEU A 81 -2.37 -6.76 6.48
N LEU A 82 -1.70 -6.40 7.58
CA LEU A 82 -1.67 -7.19 8.80
C LEU A 82 -3.05 -7.18 9.50
N LEU A 83 -3.70 -6.01 9.58
CA LEU A 83 -5.01 -5.88 10.23
C LEU A 83 -6.16 -6.47 9.43
N PHE A 84 -6.22 -6.21 8.12
CA PHE A 84 -7.41 -6.47 7.30
C PHE A 84 -7.20 -7.55 6.23
N GLY A 85 -5.95 -7.93 5.99
CA GLY A 85 -5.58 -8.91 4.97
C GLY A 85 -5.34 -8.28 3.61
N ALA A 86 -4.58 -8.99 2.78
CA ALA A 86 -4.08 -8.45 1.51
C ALA A 86 -5.19 -8.13 0.49
N GLY A 87 -6.27 -8.92 0.43
CA GLY A 87 -7.39 -8.64 -0.49
C GLY A 87 -8.11 -7.33 -0.15
N ALA A 88 -8.49 -7.15 1.11
CA ALA A 88 -9.15 -5.92 1.55
C ALA A 88 -8.23 -4.70 1.49
N ALA A 89 -6.96 -4.85 1.86
CA ALA A 89 -5.97 -3.78 1.74
C ALA A 89 -5.78 -3.34 0.27
N ALA A 90 -5.71 -4.29 -0.67
CA ALA A 90 -5.56 -3.99 -2.10
C ALA A 90 -6.78 -3.23 -2.65
N ILE A 91 -7.99 -3.71 -2.34
CA ILE A 91 -9.23 -3.03 -2.74
C ILE A 91 -9.29 -1.62 -2.13
N GLY A 92 -8.98 -1.50 -0.84
CA GLY A 92 -8.97 -0.22 -0.13
C GLY A 92 -7.96 0.78 -0.69
N LEU A 93 -6.75 0.34 -1.04
CA LEU A 93 -5.73 1.20 -1.64
C LEU A 93 -6.17 1.72 -3.01
N ALA A 94 -6.74 0.85 -3.85
CA ALA A 94 -7.25 1.27 -5.15
C ALA A 94 -8.46 2.21 -5.02
N ALA A 95 -9.47 1.82 -4.24
CA ALA A 95 -10.69 2.59 -4.08
C ALA A 95 -10.44 3.92 -3.35
N GLY A 96 -9.61 3.94 -2.31
CA GLY A 96 -9.27 5.15 -1.57
C GLY A 96 -8.55 6.17 -2.46
N LEU A 97 -7.57 5.71 -3.25
CA LEU A 97 -6.90 6.54 -4.25
C LEU A 97 -7.87 7.06 -5.31
N LEU A 98 -8.80 6.22 -5.79
CA LEU A 98 -9.80 6.64 -6.77
C LEU A 98 -10.73 7.71 -6.20
N LEU A 99 -11.20 7.55 -4.96
CA LEU A 99 -12.08 8.52 -4.31
C LEU A 99 -11.38 9.86 -4.12
N GLN A 100 -10.13 9.86 -3.66
CA GLN A 100 -9.31 11.06 -3.61
C GLN A 100 -9.21 11.72 -5.00
N GLY A 101 -8.88 10.96 -6.04
CA GLY A 101 -8.81 11.45 -7.41
C GLY A 101 -10.13 12.04 -7.92
N LEU A 102 -11.28 11.45 -7.57
CA LEU A 102 -12.58 11.95 -8.01
C LEU A 102 -13.01 13.25 -7.32
N PHE A 103 -12.69 13.41 -6.03
CA PHE A 103 -13.23 14.48 -5.20
C PHE A 103 -12.24 15.63 -4.91
N PHE A 104 -10.95 15.34 -4.79
CA PHE A 104 -9.93 16.29 -4.33
C PHE A 104 -8.79 16.51 -5.34
N ALA A 105 -8.49 15.51 -6.18
CA ALA A 105 -7.37 15.55 -7.11
C ALA A 105 -7.74 15.07 -8.53
N GLN A 106 -8.73 15.69 -9.18
CA GLN A 106 -9.18 15.24 -10.52
C GLN A 106 -8.09 15.30 -11.59
N PHE A 107 -7.14 16.20 -11.43
CA PHE A 107 -5.97 16.31 -12.32
C PHE A 107 -5.12 15.02 -12.35
N ASP A 108 -5.24 14.18 -11.32
CA ASP A 108 -4.46 12.97 -11.15
C ASP A 108 -5.15 11.70 -11.71
N LEU A 109 -6.44 11.80 -12.07
CA LEU A 109 -7.19 10.69 -12.67
C LEU A 109 -6.57 10.13 -13.96
N PRO A 110 -6.03 10.94 -14.89
CA PRO A 110 -5.31 10.40 -16.05
C PRO A 110 -4.11 9.52 -15.67
N GLN A 111 -3.51 9.78 -14.51
CA GLN A 111 -2.31 9.09 -14.00
C GLN A 111 -2.65 7.94 -13.06
N TYR A 112 -3.94 7.70 -12.79
CA TYR A 112 -4.40 6.72 -11.82
C TYR A 112 -3.77 5.34 -12.01
N GLY A 113 -3.55 4.89 -13.27
CA GLY A 113 -2.88 3.62 -13.55
C GLY A 113 -1.46 3.51 -12.96
N MET A 114 -0.67 4.57 -13.05
CA MET A 114 0.68 4.61 -12.47
C MET A 114 0.63 4.71 -10.95
N ASN A 115 -0.25 5.55 -10.44
CA ASN A 115 -0.39 5.78 -8.99
C ASN A 115 -0.89 4.52 -8.29
N VAL A 116 -1.90 3.84 -8.84
CA VAL A 116 -2.46 2.63 -8.24
C VAL A 116 -1.47 1.47 -8.28
N THR A 117 -0.67 1.35 -9.35
CA THR A 117 0.38 0.30 -9.42
C THR A 117 1.50 0.53 -8.42
N THR A 118 1.82 1.79 -8.12
CA THR A 118 2.77 2.17 -7.05
C THR A 118 2.34 1.66 -5.68
N LEU A 119 1.04 1.42 -5.46
CA LEU A 119 0.51 0.88 -4.21
C LEU A 119 0.34 -0.63 -4.23
N LEU A 120 -0.29 -1.14 -5.29
CA LEU A 120 -0.74 -2.53 -5.36
C LEU A 120 0.40 -3.52 -5.56
N LEU A 121 1.42 -3.16 -6.35
CA LEU A 121 2.54 -4.09 -6.61
C LEU A 121 3.45 -4.26 -5.40
N PRO A 122 3.85 -3.18 -4.68
CA PRO A 122 4.54 -3.33 -3.40
C PRO A 122 3.69 -4.08 -2.37
N LEU A 123 2.38 -3.83 -2.30
CA LEU A 123 1.48 -4.55 -1.39
C LEU A 123 1.49 -6.05 -1.68
N TRP A 124 1.39 -6.43 -2.96
CA TRP A 124 1.46 -7.84 -3.36
C TRP A 124 2.82 -8.45 -3.01
N ALA A 125 3.92 -7.72 -3.21
CA ALA A 125 5.25 -8.17 -2.84
C ALA A 125 5.38 -8.42 -1.32
N ILE A 126 4.93 -7.48 -0.49
CA ILE A 126 4.98 -7.65 0.96
C ILE A 126 4.00 -8.72 1.47
N HIS A 127 2.90 -9.00 0.76
CA HIS A 127 2.04 -10.14 1.06
C HIS A 127 2.80 -11.47 0.94
N LEU A 128 3.58 -11.63 -0.14
CA LEU A 128 4.42 -12.81 -0.32
C LEU A 128 5.55 -12.86 0.71
N LEU A 129 6.14 -11.71 1.02
CA LEU A 129 7.21 -11.61 2.01
C LEU A 129 6.71 -11.95 3.42
N ALA A 130 5.51 -11.49 3.80
CA ALA A 130 4.90 -11.78 5.09
C ALA A 130 4.69 -13.29 5.31
N LYS A 131 4.33 -14.03 4.25
CA LYS A 131 4.23 -15.50 4.29
C LYS A 131 5.57 -16.19 4.55
N ARG A 132 6.70 -15.56 4.18
CA ARG A 132 8.05 -16.09 4.40
C ARG A 132 8.66 -15.66 5.73
N LEU A 133 8.44 -14.41 6.13
CA LEU A 133 9.07 -13.83 7.33
C LEU A 133 8.30 -14.14 8.62
N ILE A 134 6.98 -14.24 8.56
CA ILE A 134 6.13 -14.51 9.73
C ILE A 134 5.73 -15.99 9.68
N PRO A 135 6.18 -16.82 10.65
CA PRO A 135 5.85 -18.24 10.69
C PRO A 135 4.34 -18.47 10.68
N ALA A 136 3.88 -19.58 10.07
CA ALA A 136 2.45 -19.92 10.02
C ALA A 136 1.85 -20.00 11.43
N ARG A 137 2.60 -20.55 12.39
CA ARG A 137 2.20 -20.66 13.81
C ARG A 137 2.12 -19.33 14.59
N THR A 138 2.37 -18.20 13.95
CA THR A 138 2.46 -16.89 14.60
C THR A 138 1.33 -15.99 14.10
N ALA A 139 0.50 -15.52 15.04
CA ALA A 139 -0.53 -14.52 14.80
C ALA A 139 0.12 -13.15 14.55
N TYR A 140 -0.53 -12.26 13.78
CA TYR A 140 0.08 -10.98 13.45
C TYR A 140 0.22 -10.03 14.63
N VAL A 141 -0.61 -10.14 15.67
CA VAL A 141 -0.40 -9.39 16.93
C VAL A 141 0.91 -9.75 17.65
N ASP A 142 1.53 -10.87 17.29
CA ASP A 142 2.82 -11.33 17.83
C ASP A 142 3.99 -11.09 16.86
N THR A 143 3.79 -10.22 15.86
CA THR A 143 4.84 -9.83 14.92
C THR A 143 5.97 -9.11 15.67
N SER A 144 7.20 -9.57 15.48
CA SER A 144 8.39 -8.92 16.05
C SER A 144 8.75 -7.62 15.34
N TYR A 145 9.48 -6.73 16.01
CA TYR A 145 9.99 -5.50 15.41
C TYR A 145 10.76 -5.74 14.11
N LYS A 146 11.61 -6.78 14.06
CA LYS A 146 12.39 -7.09 12.85
C LYS A 146 11.49 -7.47 11.68
N GLN A 147 10.40 -8.19 11.93
CA GLN A 147 9.43 -8.55 10.89
C GLN A 147 8.62 -7.33 10.42
N ALA A 148 8.15 -6.49 11.35
CA ALA A 148 7.45 -5.25 11.00
C ALA A 148 8.33 -4.29 10.20
N LEU A 149 9.57 -4.05 10.67
CA LEU A 149 10.57 -3.23 9.97
C LEU A 149 10.86 -3.77 8.57
N ALA A 150 11.02 -5.09 8.41
CA ALA A 150 11.27 -5.69 7.11
C ALA A 150 10.09 -5.52 6.14
N LEU A 151 8.85 -5.67 6.62
CA LEU A 151 7.65 -5.48 5.81
C LEU A 151 7.46 -4.02 5.40
N SER A 152 7.57 -3.08 6.34
CA SER A 152 7.44 -1.66 6.04
C SER A 152 8.56 -1.19 5.12
N THR A 153 9.82 -1.56 5.40
CA THR A 153 10.96 -1.23 4.51
C THR A 153 10.75 -1.78 3.10
N ALA A 154 10.26 -3.01 2.96
CA ALA A 154 9.99 -3.60 1.65
C ALA A 154 8.84 -2.90 0.91
N TYR A 155 7.80 -2.47 1.63
CA TYR A 155 6.68 -1.73 1.05
C TYR A 155 7.12 -0.36 0.53
N GLN A 156 7.79 0.41 1.40
CA GLN A 156 8.29 1.74 1.08
C GLN A 156 9.37 1.71 0.02
N GLY A 157 10.31 0.77 0.10
CA GLY A 157 11.32 0.54 -0.94
C GLY A 157 10.68 0.14 -2.28
N GLY A 158 9.61 -0.65 -2.26
CA GLY A 158 8.82 -0.96 -3.44
C GLY A 158 8.17 0.28 -4.06
N ILE A 159 7.60 1.17 -3.25
CA ILE A 159 7.04 2.45 -3.72
C ILE A 159 8.13 3.30 -4.38
N VAL A 160 9.26 3.50 -3.70
CA VAL A 160 10.40 4.27 -4.23
C VAL A 160 10.91 3.69 -5.54
N ALA A 161 11.08 2.36 -5.61
CA ALA A 161 11.52 1.69 -6.82
C ALA A 161 10.51 1.84 -7.98
N TRP A 162 9.21 1.78 -7.70
CA TRP A 162 8.18 1.93 -8.72
C TRP A 162 8.08 3.38 -9.22
N VAL A 163 8.19 4.36 -8.33
CA VAL A 163 8.26 5.79 -8.71
C VAL A 163 9.52 6.06 -9.53
N ALA A 164 10.68 5.54 -9.11
CA ALA A 164 11.92 5.66 -9.87
C ALA A 164 11.80 5.08 -11.28
N PHE A 165 11.14 3.92 -11.41
CA PHE A 165 10.84 3.32 -12.71
C PHE A 165 10.02 4.27 -13.60
N TRP A 166 8.92 4.85 -13.10
CA TRP A 166 8.11 5.78 -13.88
C TRP A 166 8.84 7.07 -14.23
N ALA A 167 9.60 7.63 -13.29
CA ALA A 167 10.39 8.82 -13.53
C ALA A 167 11.45 8.60 -14.63
N VAL A 168 12.14 7.47 -14.60
CA VAL A 168 13.13 7.10 -15.63
C VAL A 168 12.46 6.80 -16.96
N TYR A 169 11.32 6.09 -16.96
CA TYR A 169 10.57 5.78 -18.18
C TYR A 169 10.02 7.04 -18.86
N GLY A 170 9.55 8.00 -18.05
CA GLY A 170 9.04 9.29 -18.45
C GLY A 170 10.12 10.23 -18.98
N ASN A 171 11.05 10.61 -18.10
CA ASN A 171 12.00 11.70 -18.29
C ASN A 171 13.42 11.24 -18.67
N GLY A 172 13.68 9.93 -18.73
CA GLY A 172 14.99 9.38 -19.06
C GLY A 172 16.00 9.47 -17.92
N PHE A 173 17.28 9.24 -18.22
CA PHE A 173 18.38 9.17 -17.23
C PHE A 173 19.15 10.49 -17.08
N SER A 174 18.47 11.64 -17.10
CA SER A 174 19.14 12.93 -16.85
C SER A 174 19.61 13.03 -15.39
N SER A 175 20.69 13.78 -15.15
CA SER A 175 21.21 14.02 -13.79
C SER A 175 20.18 14.68 -12.89
N GLU A 176 19.39 15.60 -13.42
CA GLU A 176 18.29 16.26 -12.72
C GLU A 176 17.20 15.26 -12.30
N ASN A 177 16.75 14.39 -13.21
CA ASN A 177 15.74 13.39 -12.90
C ASN A 177 16.23 12.39 -11.84
N LEU A 178 17.49 11.93 -11.95
CA LEU A 178 18.09 11.04 -10.97
C LEU A 178 18.24 11.71 -9.59
N ALA A 179 18.56 13.00 -9.55
CA ALA A 179 18.61 13.77 -8.31
C ALA A 179 17.21 13.89 -7.68
N SER A 180 16.17 14.16 -8.48
CA SER A 180 14.79 14.23 -8.02
C SER A 180 14.30 12.89 -7.46
N VAL A 181 14.57 11.77 -8.15
CA VAL A 181 14.29 10.42 -7.64
C VAL A 181 15.06 10.14 -6.35
N GLY A 182 16.33 10.55 -6.27
CA GLY A 182 17.15 10.42 -5.06
C GLY A 182 16.55 11.18 -3.87
N SER A 183 16.11 12.42 -4.09
CA SER A 183 15.46 13.25 -3.06
C SER A 183 14.17 12.62 -2.55
N PHE A 184 13.36 12.06 -3.45
CA PHE A 184 12.14 11.34 -3.13
C PHE A 184 12.44 10.09 -2.28
N GLY A 185 13.43 9.30 -2.69
CA GLY A 185 13.87 8.12 -1.94
C GLY A 185 14.36 8.45 -0.54
N LEU A 186 15.13 9.54 -0.39
CA LEU A 186 15.58 10.02 0.92
C LEU A 186 14.41 10.46 1.81
N ALA A 187 13.41 11.13 1.25
CA ALA A 187 12.23 11.53 2.01
C ALA A 187 11.41 10.31 2.48
N TYR A 188 11.37 9.21 1.72
CA TYR A 188 10.75 7.97 2.19
C TYR A 188 11.51 7.28 3.33
N MET A 189 12.77 7.64 3.60
CA MET A 189 13.50 7.08 4.75
C MET A 189 12.88 7.53 6.08
N SER A 190 12.30 8.73 6.16
CA SER A 190 11.58 9.16 7.37
C SER A 190 10.33 8.31 7.61
N VAL A 191 9.64 7.90 6.54
CA VAL A 191 8.48 7.00 6.61
C VAL A 191 8.93 5.62 7.12
N ILE A 192 10.03 5.08 6.61
CA ILE A 192 10.58 3.79 7.08
C ILE A 192 10.98 3.82 8.56
N LEU A 193 11.39 4.96 9.11
CA LEU A 193 11.69 5.08 10.54
C LEU A 193 10.42 5.11 11.40
N LEU A 194 9.35 5.75 10.92
CA LEU A 194 8.14 5.97 11.68
C LEU A 194 7.14 4.80 11.57
N GLU A 195 6.90 4.30 10.36
CA GLU A 195 5.85 3.33 10.05
C GLU A 195 5.98 2.00 10.82
N PRO A 196 7.16 1.37 10.98
CA PRO A 196 7.29 0.16 11.79
C PRO A 196 6.87 0.35 13.25
N LEU A 197 7.08 1.55 13.81
CA LEU A 197 6.66 1.87 15.17
C LEU A 197 5.13 2.01 15.25
N ILE A 198 4.53 2.61 14.23
CA ILE A 198 3.07 2.68 14.09
C ILE A 198 2.49 1.27 13.93
N ASP A 199 3.05 0.44 13.04
CA ASP A 199 2.64 -0.95 12.83
C ASP A 199 2.62 -1.72 14.16
N LEU A 200 3.71 -1.66 14.93
CA LEU A 200 3.76 -2.33 16.23
C LEU A 200 2.79 -1.73 17.26
N GLY A 201 2.66 -0.40 17.31
CA GLY A 201 1.72 0.25 18.23
C GLY A 201 0.27 -0.14 17.95
N VAL A 202 -0.09 -0.20 16.67
CA VAL A 202 -1.42 -0.63 16.21
C VAL A 202 -1.65 -2.11 16.50
N LEU A 203 -0.67 -2.98 16.26
CA LEU A 203 -0.77 -4.41 16.60
C LEU A 203 -0.85 -4.63 18.12
N ALA A 204 -0.10 -3.87 18.91
CA ALA A 204 -0.17 -3.91 20.37
C ALA A 204 -1.54 -3.46 20.88
N ALA A 205 -2.11 -2.40 20.29
CA ALA A 205 -3.48 -1.96 20.57
C ALA A 205 -4.50 -3.04 20.19
N ALA A 206 -4.35 -3.67 19.02
CA ALA A 206 -5.19 -4.77 18.60
C ALA A 206 -5.11 -5.96 19.57
N LYS A 207 -3.93 -6.27 20.09
CA LYS A 207 -3.72 -7.31 21.11
C LYS A 207 -4.39 -6.96 22.44
N ALA A 208 -4.21 -5.73 22.91
CA ALA A 208 -4.80 -5.25 24.16
C ALA A 208 -6.33 -5.19 24.11
N LEU A 209 -6.88 -4.87 22.94
CA LEU A 209 -8.32 -4.76 22.68
C LEU A 209 -8.85 -5.99 21.95
N SER A 210 -8.32 -7.18 22.23
CA SER A 210 -8.63 -8.44 21.53
C SER A 210 -10.14 -8.73 21.43
N ARG A 211 -10.92 -8.36 22.45
CA ARG A 211 -12.40 -8.48 22.42
C ARG A 211 -13.06 -7.73 21.26
N TYR A 212 -12.48 -6.62 20.82
CA TYR A 212 -13.01 -5.77 19.75
C TYR A 212 -12.31 -6.00 18.41
N SER A 213 -11.08 -6.52 18.43
CA SER A 213 -10.28 -6.79 17.24
C SER A 213 -10.37 -8.26 16.78
N GLN A 214 -11.17 -9.07 17.45
CA GLN A 214 -11.60 -10.39 16.99
C GLN A 214 -12.91 -10.28 16.21
N GLY A 215 -13.00 -10.97 15.07
CA GLY A 215 -14.23 -11.06 14.29
C GLY A 215 -14.04 -10.77 12.80
N PRO A 216 -15.13 -10.71 12.03
CA PRO A 216 -15.08 -10.61 10.57
C PRO A 216 -14.56 -9.27 10.05
N LEU A 217 -14.45 -8.24 10.91
CA LEU A 217 -13.88 -6.94 10.55
C LEU A 217 -12.36 -6.93 10.48
N PHE A 218 -11.70 -7.97 10.99
CA PHE A 218 -10.24 -8.08 10.99
C PHE A 218 -9.80 -9.40 10.38
N ASN A 219 -8.59 -9.44 9.87
CA ASN A 219 -7.97 -10.62 9.31
C ASN A 219 -7.98 -11.76 10.35
N VAL A 220 -8.37 -12.97 9.95
CA VAL A 220 -8.33 -14.15 10.83
C VAL A 220 -6.93 -14.34 11.42
N ARG A 221 -5.89 -14.14 10.59
CA ARG A 221 -4.49 -14.27 11.01
C ARG A 221 -4.03 -13.18 12.01
N LEU A 222 -4.86 -12.16 12.25
CA LEU A 222 -4.56 -11.13 13.24
C LEU A 222 -4.37 -11.75 14.62
N HIS A 223 -5.30 -12.63 15.02
CA HIS A 223 -5.31 -13.29 16.34
C HIS A 223 -5.11 -14.81 16.28
N GLN A 224 -5.14 -15.41 15.08
CA GLN A 224 -4.98 -16.84 14.90
C GLN A 224 -3.76 -17.16 14.05
N PRO A 225 -3.06 -18.27 14.31
CA PRO A 225 -2.12 -18.85 13.35
C PRO A 225 -2.77 -19.12 11.98
N ALA A 226 -1.94 -19.13 10.94
CA ALA A 226 -2.35 -19.42 9.55
C ALA A 226 -2.72 -20.88 9.32
#